data_AF-A0A4Q3AIC7-F1
#
_entry.id   AF-A0A4Q3AIC7-F1
#
_cell.length_a   1.000
_cell.length_b   1.000
_cell.length_c   1.000
_cell.angle_alpha   90.00
_cell.angle_beta   90.00
_cell.angle_gamma   90.00
#
_symmetry.space_group_name_H-M   'P 1'
#
loop_
_entity.id
_entity.type
_entity.pdbx_description
1 polymer ?
#
loop_
_entity_poly.entity_id
_entity_poly.type
_entity_poly.pdbx_seq_one_letter_code
_entity_poly.pdbx_strand_id
1 'polypeptide(L)'
;MLRLTALLTGLLCLPLAAAELKVASLHPLIGDLAKQVGGERVEVVDLIGKNGDPHHFEPVATDLQKAGDAKLYLASGMGLEGYMDSLRGIVGTKAQIIEIGKDLPSIEGECDHEG
;
A
#
# COMPACT_ATOMS: atom_id res chain seq x y z
N MET A 1 34.23 27.54 45.13
CA MET A 1 32.84 27.04 45.23
C MET A 1 32.16 27.23 43.89
N LEU A 2 31.97 26.08 43.24
CA LEU A 2 31.23 25.71 42.03
C LEU A 2 30.28 26.76 41.41
N ARG A 3 30.61 27.27 40.22
CA ARG A 3 29.66 27.88 39.28
C ARG A 3 29.60 27.02 38.02
N LEU A 4 28.86 25.91 38.13
CA LEU A 4 28.66 24.90 37.09
C LEU A 4 27.16 24.73 36.87
N THR A 5 26.49 25.77 36.36
CA THR A 5 25.04 25.74 36.07
C THR A 5 24.77 26.40 34.72
N ALA A 6 25.41 25.91 33.67
CA ALA A 6 25.12 26.31 32.29
C ALA A 6 25.19 25.06 31.39
N LEU A 7 24.41 24.02 31.72
CA LEU A 7 24.38 22.83 30.87
C LEU A 7 23.16 21.95 31.15
N LEU A 8 21.92 22.48 31.08
CA LEU A 8 20.74 21.59 31.13
C LEU A 8 19.44 22.24 30.62
N THR A 9 19.42 22.76 29.39
CA THR A 9 18.16 23.21 28.76
C THR A 9 17.96 22.74 27.32
N GLY A 10 18.83 21.87 26.81
CA GLY A 10 18.81 21.42 25.42
C GLY A 10 18.34 19.98 25.18
N LEU A 11 17.81 19.28 26.19
CA LEU A 11 17.48 17.85 26.08
C LEU A 11 15.98 17.61 26.27
N LEU A 12 15.20 17.76 25.18
CA LEU A 12 14.08 16.89 24.79
C LEU A 12 13.26 17.56 23.68
N CYS A 13 13.73 17.44 22.44
CA CYS A 13 12.84 17.48 21.29
C CYS A 13 13.23 16.31 20.39
N LEU A 14 12.98 15.10 20.89
CA LEU A 14 13.00 13.91 20.04
C LEU A 14 11.79 14.05 19.11
N PRO A 15 11.96 14.05 17.78
CA PRO A 15 10.82 14.00 16.89
C PRO A 15 10.07 12.71 17.19
N LEU A 16 8.79 12.84 17.55
CA LEU A 16 7.89 11.70 17.64
C LEU A 16 7.67 11.20 16.21
N ALA A 17 8.54 10.29 15.76
CA ALA A 17 8.37 9.63 14.47
C ALA A 17 7.07 8.83 14.54
N ALA A 18 6.04 9.28 13.82
CA ALA A 18 4.81 8.53 13.67
C ALA A 18 5.13 7.22 12.93
N ALA A 19 4.55 6.11 13.38
CA ALA A 19 4.74 4.83 12.70
C ALA A 19 4.25 4.95 11.24
N GLU A 20 5.06 4.46 10.31
CA GLU A 20 4.73 4.48 8.89
C GLU A 20 3.46 3.65 8.63
N LEU A 21 2.57 4.19 7.79
CA LEU A 21 1.39 3.46 7.35
C LEU A 21 1.82 2.39 6.35
N LYS A 22 1.64 1.12 6.70
CA LYS A 22 1.91 0.01 5.79
C LYS A 22 0.79 -0.16 4.76
N VAL A 23 1.15 -0.08 3.49
CA VAL A 23 0.24 -0.12 2.33
C VAL A 23 0.66 -1.24 1.39
N ALA A 24 -0.23 -2.19 1.13
CA ALA A 24 -0.02 -3.20 0.11
C ALA A 24 -0.50 -2.68 -1.25
N SER A 25 0.28 -2.92 -2.30
CA SER A 25 -0.08 -2.59 -3.69
C SER A 25 -0.30 -3.86 -4.50
N LEU A 26 -1.39 -3.87 -5.26
CA LEU A 26 -1.79 -4.91 -6.20
C LEU A 26 -1.51 -4.48 -7.65
N HIS A 27 -0.72 -3.42 -7.85
CA HIS A 27 -0.30 -2.97 -9.17
C HIS A 27 1.02 -2.19 -9.07
N PRO A 28 2.04 -2.49 -9.89
CA PRO A 28 3.35 -1.83 -9.79
C PRO A 28 3.29 -0.30 -9.91
N LEU A 29 2.55 0.21 -10.91
CA LEU A 29 2.33 1.66 -11.09
C LEU A 29 1.70 2.32 -9.86
N ILE A 30 0.66 1.70 -9.28
CA ILE A 30 -0.02 2.23 -8.10
C ILE A 30 0.89 2.21 -6.88
N GLY A 31 1.73 1.17 -6.77
CA GLY A 31 2.73 1.08 -5.70
C GLY A 31 3.74 2.23 -5.78
N ASP A 32 4.17 2.58 -6.99
CA ASP A 32 5.04 3.75 -7.21
C ASP A 32 4.34 5.06 -6.86
N LEU A 33 3.09 5.26 -7.31
CA LEU A 33 2.28 6.43 -6.96
C LEU A 33 2.10 6.56 -5.43
N ALA A 34 1.81 5.46 -4.75
CA ALA A 34 1.65 5.44 -3.30
C ALA A 34 2.94 5.88 -2.58
N LYS A 35 4.12 5.45 -3.06
CA LYS A 35 5.42 5.91 -2.54
C LYS A 35 5.61 7.40 -2.77
N GLN A 36 5.32 7.90 -3.97
CA GLN A 36 5.48 9.32 -4.30
C GLN A 36 4.56 10.22 -3.47
N VAL A 37 3.30 9.83 -3.26
CA VAL A 37 2.32 10.60 -2.48
C VAL A 37 2.56 10.49 -0.97
N GLY A 38 2.86 9.28 -0.49
CA GLY A 38 3.05 9.00 0.92
C GLY A 38 4.40 9.45 1.46
N GLY A 39 5.45 9.42 0.64
CA GLY A 39 6.83 9.71 1.05
C GLY A 39 7.26 8.83 2.22
N GLU A 40 7.98 9.43 3.18
CA GLU A 40 8.45 8.76 4.40
C GLU A 40 7.32 8.36 5.39
N ARG A 41 6.04 8.65 5.08
CA ARG A 41 4.92 8.28 5.95
C ARG A 41 4.34 6.91 5.65
N VAL A 42 4.82 6.25 4.59
CA VAL A 42 4.26 4.98 4.13
C VAL A 42 5.35 3.93 3.88
N GLU A 43 5.07 2.71 4.30
CA GLU A 43 5.82 1.52 3.88
C GLU A 43 4.99 0.82 2.79
N VAL A 44 5.40 0.94 1.53
CA VAL A 44 4.68 0.28 0.41
C VAL A 44 5.22 -1.12 0.17
N VAL A 45 4.37 -2.12 0.38
CA VAL A 45 4.61 -3.52 0.05
C VAL A 45 4.06 -3.80 -1.35
N ASP A 46 4.94 -4.11 -2.28
CA ASP A 46 4.56 -4.57 -3.62
C ASP A 46 4.29 -6.08 -3.58
N LEU A 47 3.04 -6.49 -3.81
CA LEU A 47 2.63 -7.89 -3.78
C LEU A 47 2.86 -8.61 -5.12
N ILE A 48 2.89 -7.86 -6.21
CA ILE A 48 3.02 -8.40 -7.57
C ILE A 48 4.49 -8.40 -8.02
N GLY A 49 5.26 -7.42 -7.53
CA GLY A 49 6.64 -7.20 -7.92
C GLY A 49 6.74 -6.31 -9.16
N LYS A 50 7.92 -5.71 -9.34
CA LYS A 50 8.22 -4.67 -10.33
C LYS A 50 7.75 -4.96 -11.77
N ASN A 51 7.78 -6.22 -12.19
CA ASN A 51 7.45 -6.63 -13.56
C ASN A 51 6.22 -7.55 -13.62
N GLY A 52 5.51 -7.73 -12.51
CA GLY A 52 4.36 -8.63 -12.49
C GLY A 52 3.14 -8.00 -13.16
N ASP A 53 2.31 -8.86 -13.70
CA ASP A 53 1.11 -8.51 -14.45
C ASP A 53 -0.13 -8.71 -13.56
N PRO A 54 -0.87 -7.64 -13.21
CA PRO A 54 -2.08 -7.74 -12.39
C PRO A 54 -3.21 -8.55 -13.02
N HIS A 55 -3.24 -8.72 -14.36
CA HIS A 55 -4.22 -9.56 -15.03
C HIS A 55 -4.03 -11.06 -14.74
N HIS A 56 -2.79 -11.48 -14.48
CA HIS A 56 -2.41 -12.88 -14.32
C HIS A 56 -1.99 -13.22 -12.89
N PHE A 57 -2.05 -12.25 -11.98
CA PHE A 57 -1.69 -12.45 -10.58
C PHE A 57 -2.90 -12.98 -9.80
N GLU A 58 -2.65 -13.89 -8.87
CA GLU A 58 -3.60 -14.32 -7.85
C GLU A 58 -2.81 -14.46 -6.53
N PRO A 59 -3.11 -13.67 -5.49
CA PRO A 59 -2.30 -13.66 -4.28
C PRO A 59 -2.42 -14.99 -3.54
N VAL A 60 -1.29 -15.67 -3.31
CA VAL A 60 -1.24 -16.82 -2.41
C VAL A 60 -0.98 -16.38 -0.97
N ALA A 61 -1.18 -17.29 -0.01
CA ALA A 61 -1.00 -16.99 1.42
C ALA A 61 0.37 -16.38 1.76
N THR A 62 1.44 -16.83 1.10
CA THR A 62 2.81 -16.29 1.29
C THR A 62 2.97 -14.86 0.80
N ASP A 63 2.18 -14.41 -0.19
CA ASP A 63 2.22 -13.02 -0.63
C ASP A 63 1.51 -12.13 0.38
N LEU A 64 0.35 -12.55 0.87
CA LEU A 64 -0.39 -11.82 1.90
C LEU A 64 0.37 -11.74 3.22
N GLN A 65 1.22 -12.74 3.53
CA GLN A 65 2.15 -12.65 4.66
C GLN A 65 3.15 -11.49 4.52
N LYS A 66 3.57 -11.14 3.29
CA LYS A 66 4.46 -9.97 3.05
C LYS A 66 3.75 -8.66 3.37
N ALA A 67 2.44 -8.57 3.07
CA ALA A 67 1.63 -7.41 3.44
C ALA A 67 1.50 -7.25 4.96
N GLY A 68 1.57 -8.35 5.72
CA GLY A 68 1.55 -8.34 7.18
C GLY A 68 0.35 -7.56 7.73
N ASP A 69 0.60 -6.58 8.59
CA ASP A 69 -0.43 -5.74 9.21
C ASP A 69 -0.84 -4.52 8.37
N ALA A 70 -0.58 -4.54 7.05
CA ALA A 70 -1.00 -3.49 6.12
C ALA A 70 -2.45 -3.07 6.38
N LYS A 71 -2.68 -1.77 6.54
CA LYS A 71 -4.01 -1.20 6.81
C LYS A 71 -4.76 -0.85 5.54
N LEU A 72 -4.05 -0.85 4.42
CA LEU A 72 -4.57 -0.45 3.12
C LEU A 72 -4.02 -1.39 2.04
N TYR A 73 -4.91 -1.84 1.16
CA TYR A 73 -4.60 -2.51 -0.09
C TYR A 73 -5.07 -1.62 -1.24
N LEU A 74 -4.19 -1.31 -2.16
CA LEU A 74 -4.48 -0.49 -3.34
C LEU A 74 -4.54 -1.35 -4.58
N ALA A 75 -5.67 -1.27 -5.28
CA ALA A 75 -5.93 -1.89 -6.57
C ALA A 75 -6.20 -0.80 -7.62
N SER A 76 -6.00 -1.15 -8.88
CA SER A 76 -6.40 -0.31 -10.01
C SER A 76 -7.92 -0.26 -10.12
N GLY A 77 -8.60 -1.39 -9.97
CA GLY A 77 -10.04 -1.48 -10.16
C GLY A 77 -10.43 -1.64 -11.63
N MET A 78 -11.68 -1.33 -11.97
CA MET A 78 -12.25 -1.53 -13.32
C MET A 78 -12.17 -2.98 -13.83
N GLY A 79 -12.13 -3.95 -12.91
CA GLY A 79 -12.05 -5.37 -13.25
C GLY A 79 -10.65 -5.87 -13.63
N LEU A 80 -9.60 -5.05 -13.46
CA LEU A 80 -8.23 -5.44 -13.76
C LEU A 80 -7.76 -6.62 -12.89
N GLU A 81 -7.95 -6.51 -11.57
CA GLU A 81 -7.64 -7.56 -10.61
C GLU A 81 -8.84 -8.52 -10.46
N GLY A 82 -8.79 -9.70 -11.09
CA GLY A 82 -9.91 -10.66 -11.08
C GLY A 82 -10.24 -11.28 -9.71
N TYR A 83 -9.34 -11.13 -8.72
CA TYR A 83 -9.37 -11.83 -7.43
C TYR A 83 -9.90 -11.00 -6.26
N MET A 84 -10.48 -9.83 -6.53
CA MET A 84 -10.82 -8.86 -5.49
C MET A 84 -11.80 -9.37 -4.44
N ASP A 85 -12.75 -10.23 -4.82
CA ASP A 85 -13.71 -10.82 -3.88
C ASP A 85 -13.06 -11.87 -2.97
N SER A 86 -12.18 -12.71 -3.52
CA SER A 86 -11.35 -13.63 -2.74
C SER A 86 -10.48 -12.87 -1.75
N LEU A 87 -9.81 -11.81 -2.19
CA LEU A 87 -8.99 -10.95 -1.34
C LEU A 87 -9.80 -10.31 -0.23
N ARG A 88 -10.99 -9.77 -0.52
CA ARG A 88 -11.92 -9.22 0.49
C ARG A 88 -12.29 -10.28 1.54
N GLY A 89 -12.53 -11.52 1.11
CA GLY A 89 -12.81 -12.63 2.02
C GLY A 89 -11.66 -12.96 2.96
N ILE A 90 -10.41 -12.86 2.48
CA ILE A 90 -9.21 -13.16 3.28
C ILE A 90 -8.86 -12.00 4.23
N VAL A 91 -8.88 -10.76 3.73
CA VAL A 91 -8.52 -9.55 4.48
C VAL A 91 -9.59 -9.20 5.52
N GLY A 92 -10.86 -9.40 5.18
CA GLY A 92 -12.00 -9.04 6.03
C GLY A 92 -11.99 -7.56 6.41
N THR A 93 -12.27 -7.26 7.67
CA THR A 93 -12.33 -5.88 8.19
C THR A 93 -11.00 -5.38 8.76
N LYS A 94 -9.91 -6.13 8.61
CA LYS A 94 -8.60 -5.79 9.20
C LYS A 94 -7.87 -4.68 8.44
N ALA A 95 -8.18 -4.53 7.16
CA ALA A 95 -7.61 -3.51 6.28
C ALA A 95 -8.68 -3.01 5.31
N GLN A 96 -8.46 -1.81 4.80
CA GLN A 96 -9.28 -1.26 3.72
C GLN A 96 -8.72 -1.68 2.37
N ILE A 97 -9.60 -2.00 1.44
CA ILE A 97 -9.26 -2.26 0.05
C ILE A 97 -9.83 -1.11 -0.78
N ILE A 98 -8.98 -0.39 -1.50
CA ILE A 98 -9.37 0.74 -2.34
C ILE A 98 -9.03 0.43 -3.79
N GLU A 99 -10.06 0.46 -4.63
CA GLU A 99 -9.96 0.39 -6.09
C GLU A 99 -9.93 1.82 -6.64
N ILE A 100 -8.73 2.30 -6.99
CA ILE A 100 -8.47 3.72 -7.28
C ILE A 100 -9.27 4.19 -8.52
N GLY A 101 -9.35 3.34 -9.53
CA GLY A 101 -10.02 3.62 -10.79
C GLY A 101 -11.53 3.42 -10.77
N LYS A 102 -12.12 2.89 -9.69
CA LYS A 102 -13.53 2.48 -9.63
C LYS A 102 -14.52 3.57 -10.06
N ASP A 103 -14.24 4.82 -9.71
CA ASP A 103 -15.14 5.95 -9.98
C ASP A 103 -14.64 6.84 -11.14
N LEU A 104 -13.57 6.43 -11.83
CA LEU A 104 -13.06 7.16 -12.98
C LEU A 104 -13.95 6.93 -14.21
N PRO A 105 -14.15 7.95 -15.07
CA PRO A 105 -14.84 7.76 -16.34
C PRO A 105 -14.13 6.71 -17.19
N SER A 106 -14.87 5.68 -17.59
CA SER A 106 -14.36 4.68 -18.52
C SER A 106 -14.53 5.14 -19.96
N ILE A 107 -13.58 4.76 -20.81
CA ILE A 107 -13.71 4.85 -22.26
C ILE A 107 -14.16 3.46 -22.72
N GLU A 108 -15.16 3.39 -23.60
CA GLU A 108 -15.58 2.10 -24.17
C GLU A 108 -14.40 1.45 -24.90
N GLY A 109 -14.12 0.19 -24.55
CA GLY A 109 -13.11 -0.63 -25.20
C GLY A 109 -13.53 -2.10 -25.14
N GLU A 110 -13.46 -2.78 -26.29
CA GLU A 110 -13.61 -4.24 -26.37
C GLU A 110 -12.36 -4.88 -25.76
N CYS A 111 -12.52 -5.70 -24.72
CA CYS A 111 -11.44 -6.56 -24.23
C CYS A 111 -11.53 -7.90 -24.96
N ASP A 112 -10.74 -8.05 -26.03
CA ASP A 112 -10.59 -9.32 -26.74
C ASP A 112 -9.85 -10.33 -25.84
N HIS A 113 -10.58 -11.02 -24.97
CA HIS A 113 -10.06 -12.15 -24.22
C HIS A 113 -10.07 -13.40 -25.11
N GLU A 114 -9.06 -13.53 -25.96
CA GLU A 114 -8.73 -14.82 -26.62
C GLU A 114 -8.31 -15.80 -25.52
N GLY A 115 -9.10 -16.88 -25.36
CA GLY A 115 -8.89 -17.95 -24.38
C GLY A 115 -7.94 -19.06 -24.85
#